data_AF-A0A2J4NZA7-F1
#
_entry.id   AF-A0A2J4NZA7-F1
#
_cell.length_a   1.000
_cell.length_b   1.000
_cell.length_c   1.000
_cell.angle_alpha   90.00
_cell.angle_beta   90.00
_cell.angle_gamma   90.00
#
_symmetry.space_group_name_H-M   'P 1'
#
loop_
_entity.id
_entity.type
_entity.pdbx_description
1 polymer ?
#
loop_
_entity_poly.entity_id
_entity_poly.type
_entity_poly.pdbx_seq_one_letter_code
_entity_poly.pdbx_strand_id
1 'polypeptide(L)' 'FKTTLTDSGDLEKLRQRQALEWLQKQAETEALHLLFARADFDRYFQQTLQAVKNNGLSPRTGLRQISEFLQNHYFA' A
#
# COMPACT_ATOMS: atom_id res chain seq x y z
N PHE A 1 -26.08 23.70 6.75
CA PHE A 1 -24.86 22.91 6.52
C PHE A 1 -24.43 22.87 5.05
N LYS A 2 -25.24 22.40 4.08
CA LYS A 2 -24.85 22.41 2.65
C LYS A 2 -24.66 23.82 2.06
N THR A 3 -25.50 24.77 2.46
CA THR A 3 -25.50 26.16 1.95
C THR A 3 -24.25 26.96 2.35
N THR A 4 -23.75 26.78 3.57
CA THR A 4 -22.57 27.50 4.08
C THR A 4 -21.24 27.01 3.49
N LEU A 5 -21.15 25.76 3.01
CA LEU A 5 -19.93 25.23 2.38
C LEU A 5 -19.78 25.64 0.90
N THR A 6 -20.89 25.93 0.23
CA THR A 6 -20.90 26.38 -1.18
C THR A 6 -20.41 27.81 -1.34
N ASP A 7 -20.76 28.73 -0.44
CA ASP A 7 -20.42 30.15 -0.55
C ASP A 7 -18.94 30.44 -0.27
N SER A 8 -18.24 29.55 0.44
CA SER A 8 -16.83 29.71 0.84
C SER A 8 -15.83 29.14 -0.18
N GLY A 9 -16.29 28.47 -1.24
CA GLY A 9 -15.42 27.71 -2.15
C GLY A 9 -14.80 26.44 -1.53
N ASP A 10 -15.13 26.15 -0.26
CA ASP A 10 -14.60 25.02 0.50
C ASP A 10 -15.17 23.69 0.04
N LEU A 11 -16.40 23.68 -0.51
CA LEU A 11 -16.98 22.47 -1.07
C LEU A 11 -16.21 21.98 -2.31
N GLU A 12 -15.76 22.89 -3.18
CA GLU A 12 -15.03 22.52 -4.39
C GLU A 12 -13.62 22.02 -4.06
N LYS A 13 -12.94 22.68 -3.12
CA LYS A 13 -11.66 22.20 -2.56
C LYS A 13 -11.82 20.84 -1.88
N LEU A 14 -12.90 20.61 -1.14
CA LEU A 14 -13.19 19.33 -0.51
C LEU A 14 -13.38 18.23 -1.56
N ARG A 15 -14.15 18.48 -2.61
CA ARG A 15 -14.33 17.52 -3.72
C ARG A 15 -13.03 17.19 -4.42
N GLN A 16 -12.22 18.22 -4.71
CA GLN A 16 -10.90 18.03 -5.33
C GLN A 16 -10.00 17.16 -4.45
N ARG A 17 -9.94 17.44 -3.14
CA ARG A 17 -9.20 16.61 -2.19
C ARG A 17 -9.70 15.16 -2.18
N GLN A 18 -11.02 14.96 -2.09
CA GLN A 18 -11.62 13.62 -2.09
C GLN A 18 -11.33 12.85 -3.38
N ALA A 19 -11.37 13.52 -4.54
CA ALA A 19 -11.03 12.91 -5.81
C ALA A 19 -9.56 12.47 -5.88
N LEU A 20 -8.64 13.31 -5.39
CA LEU A 20 -7.22 12.98 -5.31
C LEU A 20 -6.94 11.83 -4.35
N GLU A 21 -7.53 11.86 -3.15
CA GLU A 21 -7.40 10.79 -2.16
C GLU A 21 -7.95 9.46 -2.68
N TRP A 22 -9.09 9.50 -3.38
CA TRP A 22 -9.66 8.31 -4.01
C TRP A 22 -8.74 7.75 -5.10
N LEU A 23 -8.23 8.62 -5.98
CA LEU A 23 -7.32 8.21 -7.05
C LEU A 23 -6.03 7.60 -6.48
N GLN A 24 -5.44 8.24 -5.47
CA GLN A 24 -4.26 7.74 -4.80
C GLN A 24 -4.50 6.36 -4.18
N LYS A 25 -5.62 6.18 -3.46
CA LYS A 25 -5.96 4.89 -2.86
C LYS A 25 -6.16 3.80 -3.91
N GLN A 26 -6.75 4.13 -5.06
CA GLN A 26 -6.90 3.15 -6.14
C GLN A 26 -5.57 2.77 -6.75
N ALA A 27 -4.69 3.74 -7.00
CA ALA A 27 -3.35 3.47 -7.50
C ALA A 27 -2.54 2.58 -6.52
N GLU A 28 -2.59 2.88 -5.22
CA GLU A 28 -1.95 2.07 -4.18
C GLU A 28 -2.53 0.66 -4.11
N THR A 29 -3.86 0.53 -4.15
CA THR A 29 -4.55 -0.77 -4.08
C THR A 29 -4.21 -1.66 -5.27
N GLU A 30 -4.26 -1.11 -6.49
CA GLU A 30 -3.93 -1.85 -7.70
C GLU A 30 -2.44 -2.21 -7.75
N ALA A 31 -1.54 -1.31 -7.33
CA ALA A 31 -0.12 -1.62 -7.24
C ALA A 31 0.15 -2.80 -6.28
N LEU A 32 -0.51 -2.81 -5.11
CA LEU A 32 -0.43 -3.93 -4.16
C LEU A 32 -1.05 -5.20 -4.74
N HIS A 33 -2.22 -5.12 -5.37
CA HIS A 33 -2.88 -6.26 -5.99
C HIS A 33 -1.99 -6.91 -7.05
N LEU A 34 -1.39 -6.12 -7.93
CA LEU A 34 -0.45 -6.61 -8.95
C LEU A 34 0.82 -7.21 -8.36
N LEU A 35 1.32 -6.67 -7.25
CA LEU A 35 2.48 -7.21 -6.56
C LEU A 35 2.18 -8.58 -5.93
N PHE A 36 1.08 -8.68 -5.18
CA PHE A 36 0.66 -9.93 -4.52
C PHE A 36 0.10 -10.98 -5.49
N ALA A 37 -0.32 -10.60 -6.70
CA ALA A 37 -0.68 -11.54 -7.75
C ALA A 37 0.52 -12.33 -8.29
N ARG A 38 1.76 -11.88 -8.05
CA ARG A 38 2.97 -12.57 -8.52
C ARG A 38 3.29 -13.74 -7.60
N ALA A 39 3.33 -14.95 -8.17
CA ALA A 39 3.49 -16.19 -7.41
C ALA A 39 4.86 -16.30 -6.69
N ASP A 40 5.90 -15.68 -7.24
CA ASP A 40 7.22 -15.57 -6.63
C ASP A 40 7.19 -14.68 -5.38
N PHE A 41 6.58 -13.49 -5.48
CA PHE A 41 6.44 -12.58 -4.36
C PHE A 41 5.52 -13.14 -3.27
N ASP A 42 4.34 -13.66 -3.62
CA ASP A 42 3.42 -14.25 -2.65
C ASP A 42 4.09 -15.40 -1.88
N ARG A 43 4.78 -16.31 -2.58
CA ARG A 43 5.51 -17.40 -1.93
C ARG A 43 6.55 -16.87 -0.95
N TYR A 44 7.37 -15.90 -1.36
CA TYR A 44 8.39 -15.31 -0.50
C TYR A 44 7.77 -14.63 0.73
N PHE A 45 6.72 -13.84 0.52
CA PHE A 45 5.97 -13.17 1.57
C PHE A 45 5.39 -14.16 2.59
N GLN A 46 4.74 -15.25 2.14
CA GLN A 46 4.18 -16.27 3.02
C GLN A 46 5.27 -16.96 3.85
N GLN A 47 6.43 -17.26 3.25
CA GLN A 47 7.56 -17.86 3.97
C GLN A 47 8.10 -16.93 5.05
N THR A 48 8.30 -15.64 4.73
CA THR A 48 8.74 -14.65 5.71
C THR A 48 7.70 -14.46 6.81
N LEU A 49 6.41 -14.41 6.48
CA LEU A 49 5.33 -14.31 7.46
C LEU A 49 5.30 -15.50 8.42
N GLN A 50 5.47 -16.73 7.91
CA GLN A 50 5.55 -17.93 8.74
C GLN A 50 6.80 -17.91 9.64
N ALA A 51 7.94 -17.48 9.12
CA ALA A 51 9.16 -17.36 9.92
C ALA A 51 9.02 -16.35 11.07
N VAL A 52 8.31 -15.23 10.84
CA VAL A 52 7.99 -14.26 11.90
C VAL A 52 7.00 -14.86 12.91
N LYS A 53 5.93 -15.51 12.44
CA LYS A 53 4.94 -16.18 13.33
C LYS A 53 5.56 -17.26 14.20
N ASN A 54 6.54 -17.98 13.68
CA ASN A 54 7.24 -19.05 14.39
C ASN A 54 8.41 -18.55 15.24
N ASN A 55 8.55 -17.23 15.45
CA ASN A 55 9.65 -16.59 16.18
C ASN A 55 11.06 -16.88 15.60
N GLY A 56 11.14 -17.38 14.37
CA GLY A 56 12.40 -17.58 13.66
C GLY A 56 13.00 -16.28 13.13
N LEU A 57 12.17 -15.25 12.93
CA LEU A 57 12.57 -13.90 12.56
C LEU A 57 11.87 -12.86 13.43
N SER A 58 12.58 -11.78 13.76
CA SER A 58 11.91 -10.59 14.30
C SER A 58 11.06 -9.92 13.21
N PRO A 59 9.94 -9.25 13.55
CA PRO A 59 9.13 -8.53 12.58
C PRO A 59 9.94 -7.50 11.76
N ARG A 60 10.90 -6.82 12.40
CA ARG A 60 11.80 -5.87 11.74
C ARG A 60 12.68 -6.56 10.69
N THR A 61 13.21 -7.73 11.01
CA THR A 61 14.02 -8.52 10.07
C THR A 61 13.17 -9.02 8.91
N GLY A 62 11.95 -9.48 9.16
CA GLY A 62 11.02 -9.91 8.11
C GLY A 62 10.69 -8.77 7.13
N LEU A 63 10.39 -7.57 7.65
CA LEU A 63 10.14 -6.40 6.80
C LEU A 63 11.36 -6.03 5.96
N ARG A 64 12.56 -6.03 6.56
CA ARG A 64 13.82 -5.74 5.85
C ARG A 64 14.02 -6.71 4.68
N GLN A 65 13.81 -8.01 4.91
CA GLN A 65 13.94 -9.04 3.88
C GLN A 65 12.94 -8.83 2.73
N ILE A 66 11.69 -8.48 3.02
CA ILE A 66 10.70 -8.12 2.00
C ILE A 66 11.16 -6.90 1.20
N SER A 67 11.68 -5.86 1.86
CA SER A 67 12.21 -4.67 1.17
C SER A 67 13.39 -4.99 0.25
N GLU A 68 14.33 -5.82 0.71
CA GLU A 68 15.48 -6.27 -0.08
C GLU A 68 15.03 -7.13 -1.29
N PHE A 69 14.04 -8.01 -1.11
CA PHE A 69 13.47 -8.79 -2.22
C PHE A 69 12.88 -7.88 -3.30
N LEU A 70 12.08 -6.89 -2.90
CA LEU A 70 11.46 -5.93 -3.82
C LEU A 70 12.51 -5.13 -4.61
N GLN A 71 13.52 -4.62 -3.92
CA GLN A 71 14.60 -3.85 -4.55
C GLN A 71 15.33 -4.67 -5.61
N ASN A 72 15.69 -5.91 -5.30
CA ASN A 72 16.49 -6.75 -6.19
C ASN A 72 15.70 -7.33 -7.38
N HIS A 73 14.37 -7.50 -7.26
CA HIS A 73 13.58 -8.20 -8.28
C HIS A 73 12.65 -7.30 -9.10
N TYR A 74 12.27 -6.11 -8.57
CA TYR A 74 11.27 -5.27 -9.23
C TYR A 74 11.70 -3.81 -9.43
N PHE A 75 12.76 -3.34 -8.77
CA PHE A 75 13.22 -1.95 -8.84
C PHE A 75 14.72 -1.80 -9.20
N ALA A 76 15.35 -2.89 -9.65
CA ALA A 76 16.74 -2.90 -10.12
C ALA A 76 16.88 -2.39 -11.56
#